data_AF-A0A1E1MKF3-F1
#
_entry.id   AF-A0A1E1MKF3-F1
#
_cell.length_a   1.000
_cell.length_b   1.000
_cell.length_c   1.000
_cell.angle_alpha   90.00
_cell.angle_beta   90.00
_cell.angle_gamma   90.00
#
_symmetry.space_group_name_H-M   'P 1'
#
loop_
_entity.id
_entity.type
_entity.pdbx_description
1 polymer ?
#
loop_
_entity_poly.entity_id
_entity_poly.type
_entity_poly.pdbx_seq_one_letter_code
_entity_poly.pdbx_strand_id
1 'polypeptide(L)'
;MPKAIHELLRREIRASFNEVLLGLFSRRTAPNVARSQGLLQEDDDTDGGVTTGVVMSTYPRAVEIPEERHDNDEADISEIKIIPTEGENRSNHAEYLPSTNLDMPHFLSDQAQRHLDTRFRLLRHGIFGELKEALAGLILTAEQNFSLIENPWVNLGNIRAYSYPKTQVQNLSFDHRRGLEVQLSFPQPTAARKKSESQRRRWWDGSKRLEEGVFLCLLSFEGEGSSSLLFFNVSGKKIDHKKPASLSSQDNYATITAKLASKNQKDLDTAVRPSCKNSFGIIIELPGIILAMFVPVLESIQDMYQLCRLPLRQWIVSDRLEHQVNNPA
;
A
#
# COMPACT_ATOMS: atom_id res chain seq x y z
N MET A 1 2.24 28.91 9.08
CA MET A 1 1.93 27.67 9.81
C MET A 1 2.14 27.89 11.32
N PRO A 2 1.27 27.36 12.20
CA PRO A 2 1.44 27.46 13.66
C PRO A 2 2.73 26.78 14.17
N LYS A 3 3.45 27.40 15.12
CA LYS A 3 4.70 26.88 15.70
C LYS A 3 4.59 25.45 16.26
N ALA A 4 3.42 25.08 16.81
CA ALA A 4 3.16 23.76 17.39
C ALA A 4 3.22 22.62 16.35
N ILE A 5 2.75 22.87 15.12
CA ILE A 5 2.76 21.89 14.03
C ILE A 5 4.19 21.62 13.55
N HIS A 6 5.01 22.67 13.46
CA HIS A 6 6.43 22.53 13.10
C HIS A 6 7.19 21.70 14.15
N GLU A 7 6.82 21.80 15.42
CA GLU A 7 7.42 21.00 16.49
C GLU A 7 7.01 19.51 16.40
N LEU A 8 5.75 19.22 16.05
CA LEU A 8 5.28 17.85 15.83
C LEU A 8 5.97 17.19 14.63
N LEU A 9 6.11 17.91 13.51
CA LEU A 9 6.84 17.43 12.34
C LEU A 9 8.33 17.14 12.67
N ARG A 10 8.99 18.03 13.41
CA ARG A 10 10.37 17.78 13.89
C ARG A 10 10.48 16.53 14.76
N ARG A 11 9.48 16.26 15.61
CA ARG A 11 9.45 15.07 16.48
C ARG A 11 9.27 13.80 15.65
N GLU A 12 8.42 13.81 14.63
CA GLU A 12 8.22 12.67 13.71
C GLU A 12 9.48 12.37 12.90
N ILE A 13 10.13 13.39 12.33
CA ILE A 13 11.39 13.24 11.58
C ILE A 13 12.47 12.64 12.47
N ARG A 14 12.60 13.12 13.72
CA ARG A 14 13.57 12.60 14.69
C ARG A 14 13.29 11.15 15.09
N ALA A 15 12.01 10.78 15.23
CA ALA A 15 11.62 9.41 15.54
C ALA A 15 11.91 8.46 14.38
N SER A 16 11.59 8.85 13.14
CA SER A 16 11.89 8.07 11.94
C SER A 16 13.41 7.86 11.76
N PHE A 17 14.23 8.88 12.01
CA PHE A 17 15.69 8.75 11.97
C PHE A 17 16.23 7.75 13.01
N ASN A 18 15.64 7.71 14.21
CA ASN A 18 16.02 6.76 15.26
C ASN A 18 15.57 5.32 14.94
N GLU A 19 14.40 5.11 14.32
CA GLU A 19 13.97 3.78 13.84
C GLU A 19 14.92 3.23 12.78
N VAL A 20 15.33 4.05 11.81
CA VAL A 20 16.30 3.67 10.77
C VAL A 20 17.64 3.26 11.38
N LEU A 21 18.16 4.04 12.34
CA LEU A 21 19.40 3.68 13.05
C LEU A 21 19.26 2.38 13.85
N LEU A 22 18.17 2.19 14.60
CA LEU A 22 17.96 0.96 15.39
C LEU A 22 17.79 -0.30 14.51
N GLY A 23 17.17 -0.16 13.34
CA GLY A 23 17.04 -1.22 12.34
C GLY A 23 18.40 -1.66 11.77
N LEU A 24 19.32 -0.71 11.56
CA LEU A 24 20.68 -1.00 11.11
C LEU A 24 21.53 -1.73 12.17
N PHE A 25 21.29 -1.48 13.47
CA PHE A 25 22.05 -2.11 14.56
C PHE A 25 21.53 -3.49 15.01
N SER A 26 20.28 -3.88 14.69
CA SER A 26 19.69 -5.14 15.17
C SER A 26 19.90 -6.36 14.26
N ARG A 27 20.44 -6.22 13.04
CA ARG A 27 20.68 -7.35 12.12
C ARG A 27 22.04 -8.00 12.35
N ARG A 28 22.24 -8.72 13.47
CA ARG A 28 23.32 -9.71 13.62
C ARG A 28 23.02 -10.71 14.74
N THR A 29 22.64 -11.93 14.35
CA THR A 29 23.11 -13.24 14.85
C THR A 29 22.06 -14.31 14.52
N ALA A 30 22.36 -15.19 13.55
CA ALA A 30 21.65 -16.45 13.39
C ALA A 30 22.63 -17.58 13.75
N PRO A 31 22.31 -18.48 14.69
CA PRO A 31 23.15 -19.63 14.99
C PRO A 31 22.92 -20.76 13.98
N ASN A 32 23.99 -21.48 13.68
CA ASN A 32 24.03 -22.67 12.83
C ASN A 32 23.11 -23.77 13.36
N VAL A 33 22.31 -24.37 12.49
CA VAL A 33 21.66 -25.68 12.73
C VAL A 33 22.04 -26.63 11.59
N ALA A 34 22.53 -27.79 12.00
CA ALA A 34 23.11 -28.82 11.14
C ALA A 34 22.05 -29.75 10.50
N ARG A 35 22.47 -30.31 9.36
CA ARG A 35 21.93 -31.40 8.53
C ARG A 35 21.02 -32.43 9.21
N SER A 36 20.01 -32.85 8.45
CA SER A 36 19.63 -34.26 8.32
C SER A 36 19.41 -34.60 6.83
N GLN A 37 20.03 -35.69 6.38
CA GLN A 37 19.85 -36.29 5.04
C GLN A 37 18.73 -37.32 5.13
N GLY A 38 17.72 -37.21 4.25
CA GLY A 38 16.67 -38.20 4.08
C GLY A 38 16.67 -38.72 2.64
N LEU A 39 16.95 -40.01 2.51
CA LEU A 39 16.89 -40.87 1.32
C LEU A 39 15.48 -40.91 0.71
N LEU A 40 15.37 -40.83 -0.62
CA LEU A 40 14.41 -41.52 -1.51
C LEU A 40 15.05 -41.55 -2.91
N GLN A 41 15.84 -42.56 -3.26
CA GLN A 41 15.46 -43.79 -3.98
C GLN A 41 14.83 -43.51 -5.35
N GLU A 42 15.67 -43.74 -6.37
CA GLU A 42 15.38 -43.72 -7.81
C GLU A 42 14.45 -44.88 -8.15
N ASP A 43 13.39 -44.61 -8.91
CA ASP A 43 12.74 -45.62 -9.74
C ASP A 43 12.75 -45.08 -11.18
N ASP A 44 13.46 -45.85 -12.00
CA ASP A 44 13.65 -45.72 -13.43
C ASP A 44 12.40 -46.30 -14.11
N ASP A 45 11.71 -45.53 -14.96
CA ASP A 45 10.81 -46.12 -15.93
C ASP A 45 10.70 -45.27 -17.21
N THR A 46 10.91 -46.00 -18.29
CA THR A 46 11.17 -45.62 -19.68
C THR A 46 9.99 -45.05 -20.46
N ASP A 47 10.35 -44.11 -21.34
CA ASP A 47 9.87 -43.89 -22.72
C ASP A 47 8.48 -43.27 -22.99
N GLY A 48 8.48 -42.32 -23.92
CA GLY A 48 7.29 -41.53 -24.30
C GLY A 48 7.63 -40.11 -24.73
N GLY A 49 8.50 -39.96 -25.73
CA GLY A 49 8.87 -38.67 -26.32
C GLY A 49 7.66 -37.86 -26.80
N VAL A 50 7.27 -36.85 -26.03
CA VAL A 50 6.46 -35.73 -26.49
C VAL A 50 7.34 -34.49 -26.40
N THR A 51 7.97 -34.14 -27.51
CA THR A 51 8.61 -32.84 -27.67
C THR A 51 7.51 -31.78 -27.66
N THR A 52 7.23 -31.20 -26.49
CA THR A 52 6.51 -29.94 -26.38
C THR A 52 7.42 -28.86 -26.97
N GLY A 53 7.34 -28.70 -28.30
CA GLY A 53 7.94 -27.57 -28.99
C GLY A 53 7.37 -26.30 -28.39
N VAL A 54 8.15 -25.64 -27.54
CA VAL A 54 7.87 -24.29 -27.08
C VAL A 54 7.85 -23.42 -28.34
N VAL A 55 6.65 -23.02 -28.77
CA VAL A 55 6.48 -22.04 -29.83
C VAL A 55 7.00 -20.71 -29.29
N MET A 56 8.31 -20.48 -29.46
CA MET A 56 8.88 -19.16 -29.22
C MET A 56 8.29 -18.22 -30.27
N SER A 57 7.53 -17.23 -29.82
CA SER A 57 7.04 -16.14 -30.66
C SER A 57 8.25 -15.42 -31.28
N THR A 58 8.50 -15.61 -32.58
CA THR A 58 9.63 -15.07 -33.37
C THR A 58 9.60 -13.56 -33.56
N TYR A 59 8.59 -12.86 -33.03
CA TYR A 59 8.54 -11.39 -33.10
C TYR A 59 9.32 -10.78 -31.92
N PRO A 60 10.36 -9.96 -32.18
CA PRO A 60 11.03 -9.21 -31.12
C PRO A 60 10.01 -8.26 -30.48
N ARG A 61 9.57 -8.59 -29.26
CA ARG A 61 8.76 -7.67 -28.46
C ARG A 61 9.70 -6.67 -27.82
N ALA A 62 9.46 -5.38 -28.07
CA ALA A 62 10.18 -4.33 -27.39
C ALA A 62 9.96 -4.50 -25.87
N VAL A 63 11.06 -4.44 -25.11
CA VAL A 63 10.98 -4.35 -23.65
C VAL A 63 10.70 -2.89 -23.35
N GLU A 64 9.48 -2.58 -22.92
CA GLU A 64 9.19 -1.28 -22.33
C GLU A 64 9.85 -1.23 -20.94
N ILE A 65 10.84 -0.36 -20.80
CA ILE A 65 11.49 -0.10 -19.51
C ILE A 65 10.55 0.86 -18.74
N PRO A 66 10.24 0.59 -17.46
CA PRO A 66 9.55 1.55 -16.61
C PRO A 66 10.41 2.81 -16.48
N GLU A 67 9.96 3.94 -17.04
CA GLU A 67 10.70 5.21 -17.01
C GLU A 67 9.73 6.39 -16.85
N GLU A 68 9.67 6.93 -15.62
CA GLU A 68 9.15 8.26 -15.26
C GLU A 68 7.75 8.64 -15.79
N ARG A 69 6.88 7.67 -16.08
CA ARG A 69 5.49 7.94 -16.51
C ARG A 69 4.65 8.59 -15.40
N HIS A 70 5.05 8.41 -14.14
CA HIS A 70 4.48 9.06 -12.95
C HIS A 70 5.50 9.01 -11.78
N ASP A 71 5.13 9.59 -10.63
CA ASP A 71 5.98 9.73 -9.43
C ASP A 71 6.30 8.42 -8.66
N ASN A 72 6.08 7.27 -9.31
CA ASN A 72 6.29 5.93 -8.77
C ASN A 72 6.58 4.90 -9.87
N ASP A 73 6.99 5.36 -11.05
CA ASP A 73 7.31 4.53 -12.21
C ASP A 73 8.82 4.35 -12.33
N GLU A 74 9.37 3.54 -11.42
CA GLU A 74 10.81 3.32 -11.32
C GLU A 74 11.20 1.97 -11.94
N ALA A 75 12.37 1.94 -12.59
CA ALA A 75 12.97 0.69 -13.07
C ALA A 75 13.46 -0.18 -11.90
N ASP A 76 14.04 0.43 -10.87
CA ASP A 76 14.48 -0.26 -9.66
C ASP A 76 13.30 -0.42 -8.68
N ILE A 77 12.93 -1.67 -8.38
CA ILE A 77 11.80 -1.93 -7.47
C ILE A 77 12.00 -1.38 -6.07
N SER A 78 13.23 -1.16 -5.64
CA SER A 78 13.52 -0.67 -4.30
C SER A 78 13.22 0.82 -4.10
N GLU A 79 13.12 1.57 -5.21
CA GLU A 79 12.68 2.95 -5.22
C GLU A 79 11.15 3.08 -5.38
N ILE A 80 10.46 2.00 -5.77
CA ILE A 80 9.00 1.97 -5.88
C ILE A 80 8.36 2.00 -4.49
N LYS A 81 7.46 2.95 -4.27
CA LYS A 81 6.60 3.00 -3.09
C LYS A 81 5.55 1.89 -3.15
N ILE A 82 5.49 1.10 -2.08
CA ILE A 82 4.56 -0.03 -1.93
C ILE A 82 3.10 0.44 -2.03
N ILE A 83 2.74 1.46 -1.25
CA ILE A 83 1.39 2.05 -1.29
C ILE A 83 1.29 2.92 -2.54
N PRO A 84 0.18 2.87 -3.31
CA PRO A 84 -0.02 3.71 -4.48
C PRO A 84 0.20 5.20 -4.18
N THR A 85 0.85 5.91 -5.09
CA THR A 85 1.04 7.37 -4.98
C THR A 85 -0.10 8.13 -5.62
N GLU A 86 -0.22 9.42 -5.32
CA GLU A 86 -1.19 10.28 -6.01
C GLU A 86 -0.90 10.37 -7.52
N GLY A 87 0.36 10.53 -7.93
CA GLY A 87 0.71 10.61 -9.35
C GLY A 87 0.42 9.30 -10.09
N GLU A 88 0.63 8.15 -9.44
CA GLU A 88 0.27 6.84 -9.97
C GLU A 88 -1.26 6.70 -10.14
N ASN A 89 -2.06 7.08 -9.15
CA ASN A 89 -3.53 7.00 -9.22
C ASN A 89 -4.15 7.95 -10.26
N ARG A 90 -3.42 9.00 -10.66
CA ARG A 90 -3.86 9.98 -11.68
C ARG A 90 -3.33 9.66 -13.07
N SER A 91 -2.38 8.73 -13.18
CA SER A 91 -1.78 8.38 -14.46
C SER A 91 -2.72 7.51 -15.28
N ASN A 92 -2.80 7.80 -16.59
CA ASN A 92 -3.53 6.95 -17.55
C ASN A 92 -2.61 5.91 -18.21
N HIS A 93 -1.33 5.85 -17.82
CA HIS A 93 -0.39 4.89 -18.36
C HIS A 93 -0.57 3.51 -17.73
N ALA A 94 -0.47 2.45 -18.55
CA ALA A 94 -0.51 1.09 -18.06
C ALA A 94 0.72 0.78 -17.20
N GLU A 95 0.52 0.14 -16.06
CA GLU A 95 1.61 -0.32 -15.18
C GLU A 95 2.47 -1.35 -15.91
N TYR A 96 3.79 -1.31 -15.70
CA TYR A 96 4.66 -2.36 -16.19
C TYR A 96 4.46 -3.64 -15.37
N LEU A 97 3.82 -4.65 -15.98
CA LEU A 97 3.56 -5.95 -15.39
C LEU A 97 4.37 -7.03 -16.14
N PRO A 98 5.54 -7.42 -15.61
CA PRO A 98 6.37 -8.43 -16.25
C PRO A 98 5.70 -9.81 -16.24
N SER A 99 6.00 -10.61 -17.26
CA SER A 99 5.50 -11.98 -17.35
C SER A 99 6.25 -12.90 -16.37
N THR A 100 5.51 -13.85 -15.78
CA THR A 100 6.10 -14.95 -15.00
C THR A 100 6.85 -15.97 -15.89
N ASN A 101 6.65 -15.93 -17.21
CA ASN A 101 7.37 -16.78 -18.15
C ASN A 101 8.79 -16.23 -18.38
N LEU A 102 9.80 -17.05 -18.09
CA LEU A 102 11.22 -16.70 -18.24
C LEU A 102 11.65 -16.51 -19.70
N ASP A 103 10.95 -17.10 -20.67
CA ASP A 103 11.28 -16.92 -22.09
C ASP A 103 10.77 -15.58 -22.65
N MET A 104 9.94 -14.86 -21.88
CA MET A 104 9.48 -13.53 -22.25
C MET A 104 10.55 -12.47 -21.98
N PRO A 105 10.66 -11.42 -22.82
CA PRO A 105 11.63 -10.34 -22.60
C PRO A 105 11.46 -9.62 -21.26
N HIS A 106 12.58 -9.22 -20.65
CA HIS A 106 12.66 -8.40 -19.45
C HIS A 106 13.88 -7.49 -19.55
N PHE A 107 13.85 -6.31 -18.92
CA PHE A 107 14.96 -5.35 -18.96
C PHE A 107 16.12 -5.73 -18.02
N LEU A 108 15.95 -6.74 -17.17
CA LEU A 108 16.94 -7.23 -16.22
C LEU A 108 17.53 -8.52 -16.76
N SER A 109 18.86 -8.58 -16.79
CA SER A 109 19.61 -9.76 -17.26
C SER A 109 19.85 -10.79 -16.16
N ASP A 110 20.06 -10.36 -14.91
CA ASP A 110 20.20 -11.28 -13.78
C ASP A 110 18.85 -11.93 -13.45
N GLN A 111 18.82 -13.26 -13.49
CA GLN A 111 17.58 -14.02 -13.30
C GLN A 111 17.00 -13.88 -11.90
N ALA A 112 17.84 -13.73 -10.87
CA ALA A 112 17.38 -13.60 -9.49
C ALA A 112 16.72 -12.23 -9.27
N GLN A 113 17.36 -11.15 -9.75
CA GLN A 113 16.78 -9.80 -9.75
C GLN A 113 15.50 -9.74 -10.57
N ARG A 114 15.49 -10.33 -11.76
CA ARG A 114 14.27 -10.47 -12.58
C ARG A 114 13.15 -11.18 -11.84
N HIS A 115 13.45 -12.30 -11.18
CA HIS A 115 12.46 -13.03 -10.40
C HIS A 115 11.87 -12.16 -9.28
N LEU A 116 12.72 -11.46 -8.53
CA LEU A 116 12.29 -10.57 -7.45
C LEU A 116 11.48 -9.38 -7.98
N ASP A 117 11.90 -8.73 -9.06
CA ASP A 117 11.16 -7.65 -9.74
C ASP A 117 9.77 -8.12 -10.15
N THR A 118 9.70 -9.26 -10.85
CA THR A 118 8.45 -9.82 -11.32
C THR A 118 7.50 -10.15 -10.17
N ARG A 119 8.00 -10.76 -9.09
CA ARG A 119 7.17 -11.09 -7.93
C ARG A 119 6.70 -9.84 -7.19
N PHE A 120 7.56 -8.84 -7.03
CA PHE A 120 7.19 -7.58 -6.39
C PHE A 120 6.07 -6.88 -7.16
N ARG A 121 6.28 -6.63 -8.46
CA ARG A 121 5.32 -5.87 -9.29
C ARG A 121 3.97 -6.58 -9.39
N LEU A 122 3.97 -7.89 -9.63
CA LEU A 122 2.72 -8.67 -9.70
C LEU A 122 2.00 -8.77 -8.35
N LEU A 123 2.73 -8.96 -7.25
CA LEU A 123 2.11 -9.03 -5.92
C LEU A 123 1.53 -7.67 -5.54
N ARG A 124 2.29 -6.58 -5.73
CA ARG A 124 1.83 -5.21 -5.50
C ARG A 124 0.59 -4.90 -6.34
N HIS A 125 0.61 -5.25 -7.63
CA HIS A 125 -0.54 -5.09 -8.51
C HIS A 125 -1.74 -5.95 -8.05
N GLY A 126 -1.52 -7.18 -7.62
CA GLY A 126 -2.60 -8.03 -7.08
C GLY A 126 -3.26 -7.47 -5.82
N ILE A 127 -2.54 -6.66 -5.03
CA ILE A 127 -3.07 -6.02 -3.82
C ILE A 127 -3.78 -4.70 -4.14
N PHE A 128 -3.19 -3.87 -5.01
CA PHE A 128 -3.62 -2.49 -5.21
C PHE A 128 -4.20 -2.19 -6.60
N GLY A 129 -4.08 -3.08 -7.58
CA GLY A 129 -4.48 -2.84 -8.97
C GLY A 129 -5.92 -2.38 -9.11
N GLU A 130 -6.87 -3.17 -8.58
CA GLU A 130 -8.29 -2.82 -8.58
C GLU A 130 -8.55 -1.51 -7.81
N LEU A 131 -7.86 -1.32 -6.67
CA LEU A 131 -7.97 -0.09 -5.88
C LEU A 131 -7.57 1.14 -6.70
N LYS A 132 -6.45 1.08 -7.42
CA LYS A 132 -5.95 2.20 -8.22
C LYS A 132 -6.95 2.61 -9.27
N GLU A 133 -7.50 1.65 -10.02
CA GLU A 133 -8.52 1.91 -11.03
C GLU A 133 -9.76 2.56 -10.42
N ALA A 134 -10.22 2.05 -9.28
CA ALA A 134 -11.38 2.58 -8.58
C ALA A 134 -11.15 4.00 -8.03
N LEU A 135 -9.96 4.27 -7.47
CA LEU A 135 -9.58 5.60 -6.98
C LEU A 135 -9.38 6.60 -8.12
N ALA A 136 -8.82 6.18 -9.26
CA ALA A 136 -8.69 7.03 -10.44
C ALA A 136 -10.07 7.54 -10.91
N GLY A 137 -11.05 6.64 -11.02
CA GLY A 137 -12.42 7.00 -11.38
C GLY A 137 -13.09 7.93 -10.36
N LEU A 138 -12.82 7.71 -9.07
CA LEU A 138 -13.30 8.58 -7.99
C LEU A 138 -12.73 10.00 -8.11
N ILE A 139 -11.42 10.13 -8.25
CA ILE A 139 -10.72 11.42 -8.35
C ILE A 139 -11.27 12.21 -9.54
N LEU A 140 -11.39 11.58 -10.70
CA LEU A 140 -11.89 12.18 -11.92
C LEU A 140 -13.34 12.68 -11.74
N THR A 141 -14.20 11.85 -11.14
CA THR A 141 -15.59 12.22 -10.82
C THR A 141 -15.65 13.40 -9.85
N ALA A 142 -14.79 13.39 -8.84
CA ALA A 142 -14.75 14.40 -7.80
C ALA A 142 -14.29 15.76 -8.35
N GLU A 143 -13.32 15.77 -9.26
CA GLU A 143 -12.80 16.99 -9.89
C GLU A 143 -13.78 17.59 -10.90
N GLN A 144 -14.59 16.75 -11.57
CA GLN A 144 -15.62 17.22 -12.50
C GLN A 144 -16.88 17.74 -11.79
N ASN A 145 -17.31 17.09 -10.71
CA ASN A 145 -18.58 17.39 -10.05
C ASN A 145 -18.46 17.27 -8.53
N PHE A 146 -18.05 18.35 -7.88
CA PHE A 146 -17.86 18.41 -6.44
C PHE A 146 -19.12 18.02 -5.63
N SER A 147 -20.31 18.27 -6.18
CA SER A 147 -21.59 17.95 -5.51
C SER A 147 -21.86 16.44 -5.36
N LEU A 148 -21.28 15.59 -6.22
CA LEU A 148 -21.49 14.14 -6.19
C LEU A 148 -20.77 13.45 -5.03
N ILE A 149 -19.77 14.12 -4.49
CA ILE A 149 -18.91 13.73 -3.35
C ILE A 149 -19.69 13.82 -2.03
N GLU A 150 -20.77 14.59 -1.99
CA GLU A 150 -21.66 14.63 -0.83
C GLU A 150 -22.51 13.36 -0.72
N ASN A 151 -22.58 12.54 -1.77
CA ASN A 151 -23.33 11.30 -1.73
C ASN A 151 -22.60 10.27 -0.86
N PRO A 152 -23.27 9.68 0.15
CA PRO A 152 -22.70 8.62 0.99
C PRO A 152 -22.43 7.30 0.27
N TRP A 153 -22.66 7.25 -1.05
CA TRP A 153 -22.57 6.04 -1.86
C TRP A 153 -21.51 6.26 -2.93
N VAL A 154 -20.27 5.99 -2.56
CA VAL A 154 -19.16 5.92 -3.50
C VAL A 154 -19.14 4.51 -4.09
N ASN A 155 -19.34 4.41 -5.41
CA ASN A 155 -19.23 3.12 -6.12
C ASN A 155 -17.77 2.92 -6.54
N LEU A 156 -17.06 2.00 -5.86
CA LEU A 156 -15.70 1.56 -6.22
C LEU A 156 -15.73 0.21 -6.94
N GLY A 157 -16.77 -0.04 -7.75
CA GLY A 157 -16.95 -1.29 -8.46
C GLY A 157 -17.19 -2.46 -7.49
N ASN A 158 -16.33 -3.48 -7.56
CA ASN A 158 -16.45 -4.67 -6.70
C ASN A 158 -15.75 -4.50 -5.34
N ILE A 159 -15.02 -3.39 -5.13
CA ILE A 159 -14.34 -3.13 -3.87
C ILE A 159 -15.37 -2.77 -2.80
N ARG A 160 -15.44 -3.61 -1.76
CA ARG A 160 -16.21 -3.29 -0.56
C ARG A 160 -15.60 -2.08 0.12
N ALA A 161 -16.33 -0.96 0.11
CA ALA A 161 -15.91 0.27 0.76
C ALA A 161 -17.03 0.96 1.54
N TYR A 162 -16.65 1.79 2.51
CA TYR A 162 -17.59 2.67 3.21
C TYR A 162 -17.11 4.11 3.12
N SER A 163 -17.96 5.01 2.63
CA SER A 163 -17.65 6.43 2.52
C SER A 163 -18.22 7.26 3.67
N TYR A 164 -17.42 8.22 4.10
CA TYR A 164 -17.73 9.20 5.15
C TYR A 164 -17.47 10.61 4.59
N PRO A 165 -18.49 11.24 3.96
CA PRO A 165 -18.35 12.56 3.35
C PRO A 165 -18.26 13.65 4.42
N LYS A 166 -17.83 14.86 4.03
CA LYS A 166 -17.67 16.02 4.92
C LYS A 166 -16.74 15.72 6.11
N THR A 167 -15.72 14.90 5.87
CA THR A 167 -14.65 14.65 6.83
C THR A 167 -13.77 15.88 6.94
N GLN A 168 -13.40 16.24 8.16
CA GLN A 168 -12.40 17.25 8.47
C GLN A 168 -11.24 16.67 9.27
N VAL A 169 -10.04 17.20 9.02
CA VAL A 169 -8.87 16.97 9.88
C VAL A 169 -8.96 17.93 11.07
N GLN A 170 -9.32 17.41 12.25
CA GLN A 170 -9.53 18.26 13.44
C GLN A 170 -8.25 18.56 14.20
N ASN A 171 -7.42 17.54 14.44
CA ASN A 171 -6.26 17.69 15.29
C ASN A 171 -5.14 16.73 14.88
N LEU A 172 -3.91 17.15 15.17
CA LEU A 172 -2.70 16.36 15.04
C LEU A 172 -2.15 16.10 16.43
N SER A 173 -1.91 14.85 16.75
CA SER A 173 -1.30 14.45 18.02
C SER A 173 -0.11 13.55 17.74
N PHE A 174 0.93 13.64 18.56
CA PHE A 174 2.07 12.75 18.46
C PHE A 174 2.11 11.85 19.69
N ASP A 175 2.20 10.54 19.46
CA ASP A 175 2.35 9.52 20.47
C ASP A 175 3.75 8.90 20.36
N HIS A 176 4.49 8.80 21.46
CA HIS A 176 5.87 8.32 21.41
C HIS A 176 6.03 6.87 20.91
N ARG A 177 5.00 6.03 21.07
CA ARG A 177 5.01 4.64 20.60
C ARG A 177 4.38 4.51 19.22
N ARG A 178 3.40 5.34 18.94
CA ARG A 178 2.53 5.20 17.76
C ARG A 178 2.87 6.21 16.65
N GLY A 179 3.70 7.22 16.91
CA GLY A 179 4.06 8.27 15.96
C GLY A 179 2.99 9.35 15.83
N LEU A 180 3.03 10.10 14.73
CA LEU A 180 2.04 11.10 14.36
C LEU A 180 0.68 10.47 14.06
N GLU A 181 -0.32 10.93 14.79
CA GLU A 181 -1.72 10.55 14.66
C GLU A 181 -2.56 11.76 14.23
N VAL A 182 -3.49 11.51 13.31
CA VAL A 182 -4.44 12.48 12.80
C VAL A 182 -5.83 12.12 13.31
N GLN A 183 -6.53 13.10 13.84
CA GLN A 183 -7.94 12.96 14.22
C GLN A 183 -8.82 13.43 13.08
N LEU A 184 -9.58 12.49 12.54
CA LEU A 184 -10.49 12.70 11.42
C LEU A 184 -11.92 12.68 11.95
N SER A 185 -12.68 13.73 11.68
CA SER A 185 -14.06 13.86 12.15
C SER A 185 -15.03 13.99 10.99
N PHE A 186 -16.13 13.27 11.05
CA PHE A 186 -17.12 13.21 9.98
C PHE A 186 -18.54 13.09 10.56
N PRO A 187 -19.59 13.44 9.80
CA PRO A 187 -20.96 13.28 10.26
C PRO A 187 -21.31 11.83 10.57
N GLN A 188 -22.08 11.60 11.63
CA GLN A 188 -22.53 10.27 12.01
C GLN A 188 -23.32 9.61 10.86
N PRO A 189 -23.09 8.31 10.58
CA PRO A 189 -23.91 7.55 9.65
C PRO A 189 -25.40 7.68 10.00
N THR A 190 -26.28 7.72 9.01
CA THR A 190 -27.73 7.91 9.22
C THR A 190 -28.32 6.88 10.19
N ALA A 191 -27.83 5.65 10.14
CA ALA A 191 -28.19 4.57 11.06
C ALA A 191 -27.78 4.85 12.52
N ALA A 192 -26.70 5.60 12.75
CA ALA A 192 -26.14 5.93 14.06
C ALA A 192 -26.64 7.28 14.61
N ARG A 193 -26.94 8.25 13.74
CA ARG A 193 -27.23 9.65 14.10
C ARG A 193 -28.46 9.84 14.98
N LYS A 194 -29.54 9.09 14.75
CA LYS A 194 -30.80 9.19 15.52
C LYS A 194 -30.81 8.32 16.80
N LYS A 195 -29.69 7.68 17.13
CA LYS A 195 -29.61 6.77 18.28
C LYS A 195 -29.11 7.49 19.52
N SER A 196 -29.61 7.07 20.68
CA SER A 196 -28.97 7.44 21.95
C SER A 196 -27.51 7.01 21.97
N GLU A 197 -26.70 7.64 22.81
CA GLU A 197 -25.26 7.37 22.89
C GLU A 197 -24.95 5.87 23.08
N SER A 198 -25.67 5.20 24.00
CA SER A 198 -25.49 3.76 24.27
C SER A 198 -25.85 2.86 23.08
N GLN A 199 -26.95 3.18 22.38
CA GLN A 199 -27.36 2.47 21.17
C GLN A 199 -26.39 2.69 20.02
N ARG A 200 -25.82 3.90 19.92
CA ARG A 200 -24.81 4.26 18.92
C ARG A 200 -23.49 3.54 19.16
N ARG A 201 -23.07 3.41 20.42
CA ARG A 201 -21.92 2.58 20.80
C ARG A 201 -22.10 1.14 20.32
N ARG A 202 -23.25 0.52 20.63
CA ARG A 202 -23.58 -0.84 20.17
C ARG A 202 -23.59 -0.95 18.65
N TRP A 203 -24.08 0.08 17.95
CA TRP A 203 -24.06 0.10 16.49
C TRP A 203 -22.64 0.14 15.92
N TRP A 204 -21.77 1.01 16.45
CA TRP A 204 -20.37 1.08 16.00
C TRP A 204 -19.60 -0.20 16.30
N ASP A 205 -19.85 -0.84 17.44
CA ASP A 205 -19.22 -2.11 17.80
C ASP A 205 -19.70 -3.28 16.92
N GLY A 206 -21.01 -3.31 16.64
CA GLY A 206 -21.63 -4.34 15.80
C GLY A 206 -21.37 -4.18 14.29
N SER A 207 -21.11 -2.96 13.82
CA SER A 207 -20.91 -2.70 12.38
C SER A 207 -19.57 -3.20 11.84
N LYS A 208 -18.59 -3.44 12.72
CA LYS A 208 -17.20 -3.82 12.38
C LYS A 208 -16.55 -2.88 11.36
N ARG A 209 -16.97 -1.61 11.39
CA ARG A 209 -16.40 -0.53 10.56
C ARG A 209 -15.32 0.23 11.32
N LEU A 210 -14.33 0.75 10.61
CA LEU A 210 -13.20 1.52 11.14
C LEU A 210 -12.48 0.76 12.26
N GLU A 211 -12.30 -0.54 12.08
CA GLU A 211 -11.50 -1.37 12.98
C GLU A 211 -10.02 -0.98 12.89
N GLU A 212 -9.26 -1.28 13.94
CA GLU A 212 -7.82 -1.00 13.98
C GLU A 212 -7.09 -1.72 12.85
N GLY A 213 -6.16 -1.01 12.20
CA GLY A 213 -5.38 -1.53 11.07
C GLY A 213 -6.09 -1.47 9.71
N VAL A 214 -7.38 -1.11 9.65
CA VAL A 214 -8.10 -0.93 8.38
C VAL A 214 -7.51 0.24 7.60
N PHE A 215 -7.36 0.04 6.29
CA PHE A 215 -6.87 1.06 5.37
C PHE A 215 -7.95 2.10 5.04
N LEU A 216 -7.55 3.37 5.08
CA LEU A 216 -8.39 4.52 4.78
C LEU A 216 -7.76 5.36 3.68
N CYS A 217 -8.60 5.91 2.83
CA CYS A 217 -8.24 6.86 1.80
C CYS A 217 -9.00 8.17 2.06
N LEU A 218 -8.29 9.27 2.27
CA LEU A 218 -8.85 10.61 2.39
C LEU A 218 -8.62 11.35 1.07
N LEU A 219 -9.72 11.65 0.38
CA LEU A 219 -9.72 12.59 -0.73
C LEU A 219 -10.06 13.97 -0.17
N SER A 220 -9.06 14.84 -0.07
CA SER A 220 -9.20 16.23 0.38
C SER A 220 -9.32 17.17 -0.80
N PHE A 221 -9.97 18.31 -0.60
CA PHE A 221 -10.15 19.30 -1.67
C PHE A 221 -9.52 20.64 -1.30
N GLU A 222 -8.68 21.15 -2.20
CA GLU A 222 -7.97 22.41 -2.05
C GLU A 222 -8.47 23.40 -3.10
N GLY A 223 -9.57 24.10 -2.79
CA GLY A 223 -10.16 25.12 -3.69
C GLY A 223 -10.96 24.55 -4.85
N GLU A 224 -11.17 25.34 -5.90
CA GLU A 224 -11.91 24.93 -7.10
C GLU A 224 -11.03 24.04 -7.99
N GLY A 225 -11.34 22.74 -8.03
CA GLY A 225 -10.84 21.80 -9.04
C GLY A 225 -9.61 20.97 -8.67
N SER A 226 -8.89 21.28 -7.58
CA SER A 226 -7.73 20.49 -7.14
C SER A 226 -8.08 19.61 -5.94
N SER A 227 -7.93 18.30 -6.10
CA SER A 227 -8.03 17.34 -5.00
C SER A 227 -6.65 16.81 -4.60
N SER A 228 -6.51 16.33 -3.37
CA SER A 228 -5.32 15.66 -2.87
C SER A 228 -5.68 14.34 -2.20
N LEU A 229 -4.87 13.31 -2.46
CA LEU A 229 -5.12 11.95 -2.00
C LEU A 229 -4.15 11.58 -0.88
N LEU A 230 -4.68 11.17 0.26
CA LEU A 230 -3.87 10.71 1.40
C LEU A 230 -4.33 9.36 1.90
N PHE A 231 -3.38 8.54 2.30
CA PHE A 231 -3.64 7.20 2.80
C PHE A 231 -3.34 7.09 4.29
N PHE A 232 -4.21 6.41 5.02
CA PHE A 232 -4.09 6.22 6.45
C PHE A 232 -4.39 4.78 6.87
N ASN A 233 -3.92 4.41 8.05
CA ASN A 233 -4.38 3.23 8.78
C ASN A 233 -5.09 3.67 10.06
N VAL A 234 -6.20 3.03 10.40
CA VAL A 234 -6.85 3.28 11.69
C VAL A 234 -5.90 2.87 12.82
N SER A 235 -5.58 3.82 13.70
CA SER A 235 -4.67 3.60 14.83
C SER A 235 -5.36 3.04 16.07
N GLY A 236 -6.67 3.26 16.16
CA GLY A 236 -7.43 2.78 17.30
C GLY A 236 -8.87 3.25 17.23
N LYS A 237 -9.78 2.31 17.42
CA LYS A 237 -11.21 2.55 17.46
C LYS A 237 -11.65 2.94 18.87
N LYS A 238 -11.82 4.24 19.11
CA LYS A 238 -12.30 4.76 20.40
C LYS A 238 -13.82 4.90 20.36
N ILE A 239 -14.52 4.04 21.08
CA ILE A 239 -15.99 4.07 21.26
C ILE A 239 -16.36 4.59 22.66
N ASP A 240 -15.36 4.93 23.49
CA ASP A 240 -15.60 5.29 24.88
C ASP A 240 -15.93 6.78 25.07
N HIS A 241 -16.84 7.04 26.02
CA HIS A 241 -17.47 8.33 26.33
C HIS A 241 -16.59 9.29 27.11
N LYS A 242 -15.57 8.78 27.80
CA LYS A 242 -14.69 9.60 28.65
C LYS A 242 -13.72 10.46 27.84
N LYS A 243 -13.62 10.23 26.53
CA LYS A 243 -12.75 11.00 25.64
C LYS A 243 -13.60 11.82 24.65
N PRO A 244 -13.28 13.12 24.44
CA PRO A 244 -14.07 14.00 23.59
C PRO A 244 -14.00 13.63 22.10
N ALA A 245 -12.92 12.96 21.67
CA ALA A 245 -12.74 12.45 20.31
C ALA A 245 -13.01 10.94 20.27
N SER A 246 -14.28 10.56 20.09
CA SER A 246 -14.72 9.17 19.94
C SER A 246 -15.76 9.03 18.84
N LEU A 247 -16.01 7.80 18.39
CA LEU A 247 -17.03 7.50 17.37
C LEU A 247 -18.47 7.70 17.87
N SER A 248 -18.71 7.71 19.18
CA SER A 248 -20.06 7.70 19.74
C SER A 248 -20.41 8.86 20.66
N SER A 249 -19.41 9.60 21.16
CA SER A 249 -19.63 10.62 22.19
C SER A 249 -20.50 11.79 21.72
N GLN A 250 -20.41 12.17 20.44
CA GLN A 250 -21.13 13.32 19.89
C GLN A 250 -22.31 12.90 19.03
N ASP A 251 -23.37 13.71 19.07
CA ASP A 251 -24.64 13.41 18.40
C ASP A 251 -24.59 13.48 16.87
N ASN A 252 -23.89 14.47 16.34
CA ASN A 252 -23.86 14.71 14.91
C ASN A 252 -22.56 14.27 14.23
N TYR A 253 -21.47 14.11 15.00
CA TYR A 253 -20.15 13.79 14.46
C TYR A 253 -19.55 12.56 15.13
N ALA A 254 -18.72 11.85 14.39
CA ALA A 254 -17.89 10.75 14.86
C ALA A 254 -16.43 11.10 14.56
N THR A 255 -15.54 10.80 15.50
CA THR A 255 -14.10 11.06 15.34
C THR A 255 -13.31 9.77 15.43
N ILE A 256 -12.43 9.54 14.46
CA ILE A 256 -11.50 8.41 14.41
C ILE A 256 -10.06 8.91 14.47
N THR A 257 -9.18 8.12 15.09
CA THR A 257 -7.74 8.39 15.12
C THR A 257 -7.05 7.48 14.10
N ALA A 258 -6.31 8.08 13.17
CA ALA A 258 -5.61 7.35 12.11
C ALA A 258 -4.15 7.80 12.02
N LYS A 259 -3.29 6.94 11.47
CA LYS A 259 -1.89 7.25 11.16
C LYS A 259 -1.72 7.32 9.66
N LEU A 260 -0.86 8.21 9.20
CA LEU A 260 -0.50 8.27 7.80
C LEU A 260 0.18 6.95 7.39
N ALA A 261 -0.24 6.38 6.28
CA ALA A 261 0.24 5.09 5.83
C ALA A 261 1.64 5.18 5.20
N SER A 262 1.97 6.33 4.61
CA SER A 262 3.30 6.71 4.14
C SER A 262 3.88 7.76 5.10
N LYS A 263 5.19 7.69 5.39
CA LYS A 263 5.87 8.66 6.28
C LYS A 263 6.64 9.75 5.53
N ASN A 264 6.36 9.96 4.24
CA ASN A 264 7.09 10.94 3.45
C ASN A 264 6.72 12.39 3.83
N GLN A 265 7.65 13.34 3.63
CA GLN A 265 7.45 14.74 4.03
C GLN A 265 6.28 15.41 3.29
N LYS A 266 6.06 15.07 2.02
CA LYS A 266 4.99 15.64 1.19
C LYS A 266 3.61 15.27 1.73
N ASP A 267 3.42 14.00 2.13
CA ASP A 267 2.17 13.50 2.67
C ASP A 267 1.93 14.08 4.07
N LEU A 268 2.99 14.24 4.88
CA LEU A 268 2.91 14.93 6.17
C LEU A 268 2.47 16.38 6.01
N ASP A 269 3.08 17.13 5.08
CA ASP A 269 2.72 18.53 4.81
C ASP A 269 1.29 18.65 4.27
N THR A 270 0.88 17.69 3.43
CA THR A 270 -0.48 17.61 2.88
C THR A 270 -1.50 17.20 3.94
N ALA A 271 -1.15 16.38 4.94
CA ALA A 271 -2.05 16.06 6.06
C ALA A 271 -2.21 17.25 7.03
N VAL A 272 -1.15 18.03 7.19
CA VAL A 272 -1.11 19.21 8.05
C VAL A 272 -1.90 20.39 7.48
N ARG A 273 -1.85 20.58 6.16
CA ARG A 273 -2.44 21.75 5.49
C ARG A 273 -3.97 21.86 5.66
N PRO A 274 -4.79 20.79 5.49
CA PRO A 274 -6.23 20.80 5.74
C PRO A 274 -6.59 21.17 7.18
N SER A 275 -5.81 20.69 8.16
CA SER A 275 -6.00 21.04 9.58
C SER A 275 -5.92 22.55 9.82
N CYS A 276 -5.14 23.27 9.00
CA CYS A 276 -4.97 24.72 9.11
C CYS A 276 -6.05 25.53 8.37
N LYS A 277 -6.78 24.91 7.44
CA LYS A 277 -7.70 25.62 6.51
C LYS A 277 -9.17 25.22 6.68
N ASN A 278 -9.49 24.33 7.62
CA ASN A 278 -10.84 23.78 7.82
C ASN A 278 -11.42 23.15 6.54
N SER A 279 -10.54 22.57 5.71
CA SER A 279 -10.91 21.91 4.46
C SER A 279 -11.73 20.65 4.76
N PHE A 280 -12.65 20.34 3.85
CA PHE A 280 -13.45 19.13 3.89
C PHE A 280 -12.92 18.11 2.87
N GLY A 281 -13.18 16.84 3.14
CA GLY A 281 -12.89 15.72 2.25
C GLY A 281 -13.86 14.56 2.42
N ILE A 282 -13.61 13.47 1.69
CA ILE A 282 -14.26 12.18 1.94
C ILE A 282 -13.21 11.21 2.48
N ILE A 283 -13.55 10.51 3.56
CA ILE A 283 -12.85 9.26 3.90
C ILE A 283 -13.55 8.09 3.26
N ILE A 284 -12.77 7.23 2.63
CA ILE A 284 -13.18 5.93 2.13
C ILE A 284 -12.46 4.88 2.96
N GLU A 285 -13.23 4.05 3.64
CA GLU A 285 -12.74 2.88 4.38
C GLU A 285 -12.71 1.67 3.46
N LEU A 286 -11.57 0.98 3.45
CA LEU A 286 -11.27 -0.17 2.59
C LEU A 286 -10.97 -1.39 3.48
N PRO A 287 -12.00 -2.05 4.05
CA PRO A 287 -11.81 -3.16 4.99
C PRO A 287 -11.10 -4.38 4.39
N GLY A 288 -11.11 -4.54 3.06
CA GLY A 288 -10.43 -5.63 2.37
C GLY A 288 -8.91 -5.47 2.29
N ILE A 289 -8.37 -4.29 2.62
CA ILE A 289 -6.95 -3.98 2.51
C ILE A 289 -6.38 -3.77 3.92
N ILE A 290 -5.49 -4.68 4.32
CA ILE A 290 -4.80 -4.63 5.61
C ILE A 290 -3.31 -4.55 5.33
N LEU A 291 -2.76 -3.33 5.36
CA LEU A 291 -1.37 -3.08 4.97
C LEU A 291 -0.36 -3.91 5.77
N ALA A 292 -0.63 -4.16 7.04
CA ALA A 292 0.22 -4.96 7.91
C ALA A 292 0.43 -6.41 7.42
N MET A 293 -0.46 -6.93 6.56
CA MET A 293 -0.31 -8.28 5.99
C MET A 293 0.66 -8.33 4.82
N PHE A 294 0.79 -7.24 4.05
CA PHE A 294 1.47 -7.26 2.75
C PHE A 294 2.69 -6.37 2.68
N VAL A 295 2.70 -5.22 3.38
CA VAL A 295 3.83 -4.29 3.38
C VAL A 295 5.12 -4.98 3.82
N PRO A 296 5.18 -5.75 4.92
CA PRO A 296 6.41 -6.41 5.33
C PRO A 296 6.93 -7.43 4.30
N VAL A 297 6.02 -8.07 3.55
CA VAL A 297 6.39 -9.03 2.50
C VAL A 297 7.02 -8.30 1.32
N LEU A 298 6.40 -7.21 0.87
CA LEU A 298 6.91 -6.39 -0.23
C LEU A 298 8.24 -5.72 0.15
N GLU A 299 8.37 -5.18 1.36
CA GLU A 299 9.64 -4.64 1.90
C GLU A 299 10.73 -5.72 1.92
N SER A 300 10.40 -6.95 2.34
CA SER A 300 11.37 -8.05 2.31
C SER A 300 11.84 -8.39 0.89
N ILE A 301 11.00 -8.24 -0.13
CA ILE A 301 11.39 -8.46 -1.53
C ILE A 301 12.31 -7.33 -2.00
N GLN A 302 12.00 -6.08 -1.67
CA GLN A 302 12.87 -4.92 -1.95
C GLN A 302 14.24 -5.07 -1.27
N ASP A 303 14.27 -5.48 0.00
CA ASP A 303 15.51 -5.77 0.74
C ASP A 303 16.35 -6.85 0.06
N MET A 304 15.72 -7.97 -0.36
CA MET A 304 16.41 -9.05 -1.07
C MET A 304 17.00 -8.56 -2.40
N TYR A 305 16.26 -7.70 -3.11
CA TYR A 305 16.69 -7.11 -4.37
C TYR A 305 17.90 -6.18 -4.17
N GLN A 306 17.83 -5.24 -3.23
CA GLN A 306 18.93 -4.31 -2.91
C GLN A 306 20.19 -5.06 -2.45
N LEU A 307 20.04 -6.09 -1.64
CA LEU A 307 21.16 -6.89 -1.15
C LEU A 307 21.69 -7.89 -2.20
N CYS A 308 21.07 -7.98 -3.37
CA CYS A 308 21.37 -8.96 -4.41
C CYS A 308 21.38 -10.41 -3.86
N ARG A 309 20.42 -10.72 -2.98
CA ARG A 309 20.35 -11.99 -2.24
C ARG A 309 18.98 -12.63 -2.39
N LEU A 310 18.94 -13.71 -3.17
CA LEU A 310 17.81 -14.62 -3.23
C LEU A 310 18.18 -15.91 -2.47
N PRO A 311 17.59 -16.18 -1.28
CA PRO A 311 17.74 -17.46 -0.62
C PRO A 311 17.33 -18.60 -1.55
N LEU A 312 18.02 -19.72 -1.50
CA LEU A 312 17.72 -20.88 -2.35
C LEU A 312 17.80 -20.58 -3.87
N ARG A 313 18.53 -19.53 -4.29
CA ARG A 313 18.65 -19.08 -5.69
C ARG A 313 18.72 -20.22 -6.70
N GLN A 314 19.65 -21.16 -6.50
CA GLN A 314 19.88 -22.32 -7.38
C GLN A 314 18.66 -23.22 -7.61
N TRP A 315 17.68 -23.20 -6.71
CA TRP A 315 16.44 -23.98 -6.83
C TRP A 315 15.24 -23.13 -7.28
N ILE A 316 15.31 -21.80 -7.12
CA ILE A 316 14.22 -20.88 -7.46
C ILE A 316 14.37 -20.36 -8.89
N VAL A 317 15.60 -20.02 -9.29
CA VAL A 317 15.94 -19.56 -10.63
C VAL A 317 16.82 -20.62 -11.28
N SER A 318 16.41 -21.10 -12.45
CA SER A 318 17.23 -22.00 -13.24
C SER A 318 18.32 -21.18 -13.91
N ASP A 319 19.54 -21.23 -13.38
CA ASP A 319 20.74 -20.73 -14.05
C ASP A 319 20.85 -21.47 -15.39
N ARG A 320 20.19 -20.95 -16.43
CA ARG A 320 20.40 -21.40 -17.82
C ARG A 320 21.73 -20.80 -18.28
N LEU A 321 22.81 -21.20 -17.63
CA LEU A 321 24.15 -21.04 -18.14
C LEU A 321 24.35 -22.12 -19.21
N GLU A 322 24.26 -21.68 -20.46
CA GLU A 322 25.11 -22.14 -21.56
C GLU A 322 25.40 -23.65 -21.61
N HIS A 323 24.40 -24.45 -21.97
CA HIS A 323 24.67 -25.70 -22.69
C HIS A 323 24.68 -25.42 -24.20
N GLN A 324 25.48 -24.43 -24.64
CA GLN A 324 26.02 -24.43 -26.00
C GLN A 324 27.38 -25.11 -25.96
N VAL A 325 27.31 -26.44 -25.95
CA VAL A 325 28.12 -27.32 -26.79
C VAL A 325 29.54 -26.81 -27.07
N ASN A 326 30.44 -27.02 -26.11
CA ASN A 326 31.80 -27.41 -26.45
C ASN A 326 31.74 -28.82 -27.07
N ASN A 327 31.46 -28.92 -28.36
CA ASN A 327 31.88 -30.08 -29.15
C ASN A 327 33.15 -29.70 -29.89
N PRO A 328 34.33 -30.24 -29.52
CA PRO A 328 35.44 -30.27 -30.44
C PRO A 328 35.12 -31.29 -31.54
N ALA A 329 35.12 -30.82 -32.79
CA ALA A 329 35.28 -31.68 -33.96
C ALA A 329 36.75 -31.63 -34.39
#